data_AF-A0A953H2U2-F1
#
_entry.id   AF-A0A953H2U2-F1
#
_cell.length_a   1.000
_cell.length_b   1.000
_cell.length_c   1.000
_cell.angle_alpha   90.00
_cell.angle_beta   90.00
_cell.angle_gamma   90.00
#
_symmetry.space_group_name_H-M   'P 1'
#
loop_
_entity.id
_entity.type
_entity.pdbx_description
1 polymer ?
#
loop_
_entity_poly.entity_id
_entity_poly.type
_entity_poly.pdbx_seq_one_letter_code
_entity_poly.pdbx_strand_id
1 'polypeptide(L)'
;MKTLAREFYLSFWKVHILHHAAKQPIYGQWMLEELREHGYSLSPGTLYPILQRMEQRGWLRSVVGGSGPSSRKCYRLTPAGQKILQALRRQISELHHEVVKESGVRTTKVIVSKRKHPR
;
A
#
# COMPACT_ATOMS: atom_id res chain seq x y z
N MET A 1 -22.96 -4.18 1.81
CA MET A 1 -21.73 -4.82 1.28
C MET A 1 -20.64 -3.83 0.86
N LYS A 2 -20.92 -2.80 0.03
CA LYS A 2 -19.88 -1.86 -0.45
C LYS A 2 -19.11 -1.13 0.67
N THR A 3 -19.81 -0.73 1.75
CA THR A 3 -19.19 -0.02 2.89
C THR A 3 -18.29 -0.94 3.73
N LEU A 4 -18.77 -2.14 4.06
CA LEU A 4 -18.01 -3.13 4.83
C LEU A 4 -16.71 -3.53 4.12
N ALA A 5 -16.78 -3.78 2.80
CA ALA A 5 -15.58 -4.06 2.00
C ALA A 5 -14.58 -2.90 2.03
N ARG A 6 -15.06 -1.65 2.00
CA ARG A 6 -14.20 -0.46 2.07
C ARG A 6 -13.49 -0.32 3.43
N GLU A 7 -14.16 -0.66 4.53
CA GLU A 7 -13.56 -0.63 5.87
C GLU A 7 -12.36 -1.58 5.97
N PHE A 8 -12.51 -2.81 5.46
CA PHE A 8 -11.40 -3.78 5.43
C PHE A 8 -10.31 -3.39 4.42
N TYR A 9 -10.67 -2.95 3.22
CA TYR A 9 -9.71 -2.57 2.20
C TYR A 9 -8.85 -1.36 2.59
N LEU A 10 -9.39 -0.41 3.37
CA LEU A 10 -8.58 0.68 3.93
C LEU A 10 -7.37 0.18 4.71
N SER A 11 -7.50 -0.95 5.41
CA SER A 11 -6.39 -1.57 6.14
C SER A 11 -5.38 -2.19 5.17
N PHE A 12 -5.84 -2.93 4.15
CA PHE A 12 -4.96 -3.58 3.17
C PHE A 12 -4.18 -2.57 2.33
N TRP A 13 -4.82 -1.47 1.91
CA TRP A 13 -4.16 -0.40 1.16
C TRP A 13 -3.03 0.24 1.97
N LYS A 14 -3.25 0.49 3.28
CA LYS A 14 -2.21 1.02 4.16
C LYS A 14 -1.03 0.05 4.30
N VAL A 15 -1.31 -1.25 4.40
CA VAL A 15 -0.26 -2.29 4.45
C VAL A 15 0.57 -2.27 3.16
N HIS A 16 -0.06 -2.21 1.99
CA HIS A 16 0.65 -2.08 0.71
C HIS A 16 1.50 -0.81 0.65
N ILE A 17 0.95 0.33 1.05
CA ILE A 17 1.67 1.60 1.10
C ILE A 17 2.92 1.48 1.97
N LEU A 18 2.80 0.95 3.19
CA LEU A 18 3.96 0.73 4.09
C LEU A 18 4.97 -0.23 3.46
N HIS A 19 4.49 -1.33 2.87
CA HIS A 19 5.34 -2.34 2.23
C HIS A 19 6.19 -1.76 1.10
N HIS A 20 5.60 -0.96 0.21
CA HIS A 20 6.33 -0.37 -0.91
C HIS A 20 7.21 0.81 -0.46
N ALA A 21 6.75 1.62 0.49
CA ALA A 21 7.56 2.69 1.08
C ALA A 21 8.79 2.17 1.83
N ALA A 22 8.76 0.92 2.32
CA ALA A 22 9.93 0.25 2.92
C ALA A 22 11.01 -0.11 1.91
N LYS A 23 10.66 -0.26 0.63
CA LYS A 23 11.58 -0.65 -0.45
C LYS A 23 12.22 0.59 -1.09
N GLN A 24 11.40 1.59 -1.37
CA GLN A 24 11.82 2.83 -2.04
C GLN A 24 10.80 3.95 -1.80
N PRO A 25 11.17 5.23 -2.04
CA PRO A 25 10.20 6.33 -2.01
C PRO A 25 9.05 6.06 -3.00
N ILE A 26 7.81 6.30 -2.57
CA ILE A 26 6.61 6.09 -3.40
C ILE A 26 6.04 7.42 -3.89
N TYR A 27 5.46 7.39 -5.09
CA TYR A 27 4.69 8.50 -5.66
C TYR A 27 3.22 8.12 -5.67
N GLY A 28 2.33 9.10 -5.46
CA GLY A 28 0.88 8.85 -5.40
C GLY A 28 0.33 8.17 -6.64
N GLN A 29 0.71 8.64 -7.84
CA GLN A 29 0.26 8.04 -9.10
C GLN A 29 0.74 6.59 -9.27
N TRP A 30 2.03 6.34 -9.03
CA TRP A 30 2.58 4.99 -9.07
C TRP A 30 1.87 4.04 -8.08
N MET A 31 1.52 4.52 -6.88
CA MET A 31 0.81 3.71 -5.89
C MET A 31 -0.63 3.39 -6.31
N LEU A 32 -1.31 4.27 -7.07
CA LEU A 32 -2.62 3.95 -7.67
C LEU A 32 -2.50 2.80 -8.67
N GLU A 33 -1.48 2.85 -9.53
CA GLU A 33 -1.22 1.82 -10.54
C GLU A 33 -0.88 0.49 -9.89
N GLU A 34 0.03 0.48 -8.91
CA GLU A 34 0.41 -0.72 -8.17
C GLU A 34 -0.80 -1.36 -7.48
N LEU A 35 -1.64 -0.57 -6.79
CA LEU A 35 -2.85 -1.10 -6.14
C LEU A 35 -3.84 -1.69 -7.15
N ARG A 36 -3.95 -1.09 -8.33
CA ARG A 36 -4.79 -1.60 -9.42
C ARG A 36 -4.29 -2.96 -9.93
N GLU A 37 -2.97 -3.15 -10.04
CA GLU A 37 -2.37 -4.44 -10.40
C GLU A 37 -2.63 -5.53 -9.36
N HIS A 38 -2.77 -5.17 -8.08
CA HIS A 38 -3.20 -6.07 -7.01
C HIS A 38 -4.72 -6.25 -6.89
N GLY A 39 -5.49 -5.76 -7.87
CA GLY A 39 -6.95 -5.92 -7.92
C GLY A 39 -7.75 -4.87 -7.15
N TYR A 40 -7.12 -3.81 -6.64
CA TYR A 40 -7.80 -2.72 -5.94
C TYR A 40 -8.02 -1.51 -6.84
N SER A 41 -9.28 -1.14 -7.08
CA SER A 41 -9.61 0.10 -7.79
C SER A 41 -9.80 1.26 -6.80
N LEU A 42 -8.79 2.13 -6.68
CA LEU A 42 -8.86 3.34 -5.86
C LEU A 42 -8.85 4.59 -6.73
N SER A 43 -9.64 5.58 -6.34
CA SER A 43 -9.54 6.93 -6.91
C SER A 43 -8.43 7.74 -6.25
N PRO A 44 -7.88 8.76 -6.94
CA PRO A 44 -7.03 9.78 -6.33
C PRO A 44 -7.63 10.37 -5.05
N GLY A 45 -8.93 10.70 -5.07
CA GLY A 45 -9.67 11.24 -3.93
C GLY A 45 -9.76 10.29 -2.72
N THR A 46 -9.39 9.03 -2.88
CA THR A 46 -9.28 8.07 -1.77
C THR A 46 -7.83 7.92 -1.32
N LEU A 47 -6.88 7.78 -2.26
CA LEU A 47 -5.48 7.54 -1.94
C LEU A 47 -4.82 8.73 -1.23
N TYR A 48 -4.98 9.95 -1.75
CA TYR A 48 -4.27 11.10 -1.21
C TYR A 48 -4.66 11.42 0.25
N PRO A 49 -5.95 11.35 0.64
CA PRO A 49 -6.34 11.43 2.05
C PRO A 49 -5.80 10.29 2.92
N ILE A 50 -5.53 9.10 2.37
CA ILE A 50 -4.87 8.02 3.12
C ILE A 50 -3.39 8.38 3.36
N LEU A 51 -2.68 8.80 2.31
CA LEU A 51 -1.27 9.19 2.41
C LEU A 51 -1.07 10.34 3.40
N GLN A 52 -1.94 11.37 3.33
CA GLN A 52 -1.93 12.49 4.27
C GLN A 52 -2.11 12.03 5.72
N ARG A 53 -3.08 11.14 5.99
CA ARG A 53 -3.29 10.60 7.34
C ARG A 53 -2.14 9.74 7.82
N MET A 54 -1.51 8.96 6.94
CA MET A 54 -0.33 8.15 7.29
C MET A 54 0.89 9.04 7.59
N GLU A 55 1.03 10.15 6.88
CA GLU A 55 2.03 11.19 7.16
C GLU A 55 1.76 11.89 8.50
N GLN A 56 0.53 12.32 8.76
CA GLN A 56 0.12 12.92 10.05
C GLN A 56 0.36 11.98 11.24
N ARG A 57 0.19 10.68 11.05
CA ARG A 57 0.50 9.65 12.05
C ARG A 57 1.99 9.35 12.18
N GLY A 58 2.84 10.01 11.39
CA GLY A 58 4.28 9.84 11.41
C GLY A 58 4.76 8.51 10.83
N TRP A 59 3.92 7.75 10.14
CA TRP A 59 4.31 6.48 9.50
C TRP A 59 5.04 6.70 8.18
N LEU A 60 4.68 7.79 7.50
CA LEU A 60 5.35 8.27 6.30
C LEU A 60 5.88 9.68 6.54
N ARG A 61 6.87 10.07 5.75
CA ARG A 61 7.33 11.45 5.61
C ARG A 61 7.35 11.80 4.15
N SER A 62 6.77 12.94 3.77
CA SER A 62 6.92 13.43 2.42
C SER A 62 8.23 14.15 2.18
N VAL A 63 8.71 14.05 0.95
CA VAL A 63 9.86 14.79 0.45
C VAL A 63 9.46 15.40 -0.89
N VAL A 64 9.74 16.69 -1.06
CA VAL A 64 9.55 17.37 -2.34
C VAL A 64 10.81 17.17 -3.16
N GLY A 65 10.69 16.53 -4.32
CA GLY A 65 11.83 16.31 -5.21
C GLY A 65 12.22 17.59 -5.93
N GLY A 66 13.21 18.32 -5.41
CA GLY A 66 13.86 19.45 -6.08
C GLY A 66 13.11 20.79 -6.02
N SER A 67 13.70 21.78 -6.68
CA SER A 67 13.24 23.17 -6.73
C SER A 67 12.69 23.46 -8.12
N GLY A 68 11.37 23.35 -8.31
CA GLY A 68 10.74 23.73 -9.58
C GLY A 68 9.26 23.33 -9.70
N PRO A 69 8.56 23.80 -10.75
CA PRO A 69 7.11 23.59 -10.92
C PRO A 69 6.68 22.12 -11.07
N SER A 70 7.64 21.23 -11.39
CA SER A 70 7.41 19.79 -11.58
C SER A 70 7.87 18.95 -10.37
N SER A 71 8.19 19.58 -9.23
CA SER A 71 8.62 18.86 -8.04
C SER A 71 7.50 17.97 -7.51
N ARG A 72 7.58 16.66 -7.77
CA ARG A 72 6.56 15.70 -7.35
C ARG A 72 6.79 15.32 -5.88
N LYS A 73 5.72 15.39 -5.08
CA LYS A 73 5.72 14.90 -3.70
C LYS A 73 5.91 13.38 -3.70
N CYS A 74 6.98 12.89 -3.08
CA CYS A 74 7.16 11.48 -2.79
C CYS A 74 7.04 11.22 -1.29
N TYR A 75 6.78 9.98 -0.91
CA TYR A 75 6.64 9.56 0.48
C TYR A 75 7.68 8.49 0.81
N ARG A 76 8.34 8.63 1.95
CA ARG A 76 9.30 7.66 2.49
C ARG A 76 8.78 7.08 3.81
N LEU A 77 9.11 5.83 4.07
CA LEU A 77 8.82 5.19 5.35
C LEU A 77 9.68 5.81 6.46
N THR A 78 9.09 6.03 7.62
CA THR A 78 9.81 6.50 8.82
C THR A 78 10.20 5.32 9.72
N PRO A 79 11.06 5.52 10.75
CA PRO A 79 11.31 4.51 11.76
C PRO A 79 10.03 4.03 12.49
N ALA A 80 9.08 4.95 12.74
CA ALA A 80 7.79 4.59 13.33
C ALA A 80 6.94 3.74 12.37
N GLY A 81 6.90 4.09 11.08
CA GLY A 81 6.23 3.29 10.04
C GLY A 81 6.85 1.90 9.90
N GLN A 82 8.17 1.79 10.00
CA GLN A 82 8.87 0.51 9.95
C GLN A 82 8.48 -0.41 11.12
N LYS A 83 8.38 0.12 12.34
CA LYS A 83 7.90 -0.64 13.51
C LYS A 83 6.47 -1.16 13.29
N ILE A 84 5.57 -0.31 12.79
CA ILE A 84 4.19 -0.71 12.47
C ILE A 84 4.17 -1.79 11.38
N LEU A 85 4.96 -1.66 10.32
CA LEU A 85 5.03 -2.66 9.26
C LEU A 85 5.51 -4.02 9.78
N GLN A 86 6.48 -4.05 10.69
CA GLN A 86 6.96 -5.29 11.29
C GLN A 86 5.88 -5.97 12.15
N ALA A 87 5.14 -5.21 12.95
CA ALA A 87 4.02 -5.74 13.73
C ALA A 87 2.92 -6.33 12.81
N LEU A 88 2.53 -5.58 11.77
CA LEU A 88 1.53 -6.02 10.80
C LEU A 88 1.95 -7.29 10.06
N ARG A 89 3.24 -7.44 9.71
CA ARG A 89 3.73 -8.67 9.07
C ARG A 89 3.54 -9.91 9.94
N ARG A 90 3.73 -9.79 11.26
CA ARG A 90 3.49 -10.89 12.21
C ARG A 90 2.02 -11.27 12.24
N GLN A 91 1.14 -10.27 12.42
CA GLN A 91 -0.31 -10.46 12.47
C GLN A 91 -0.87 -11.03 11.16
N ILE A 92 -0.38 -10.58 10.00
CA ILE A 92 -0.79 -11.10 8.70
C ILE A 92 -0.35 -12.55 8.52
N SER A 93 0.84 -12.91 9.01
CA SER A 93 1.33 -14.29 8.94
C SER A 93 0.46 -15.24 9.77
N GLU A 94 0.07 -14.82 10.96
CA GLU A 94 -0.83 -15.54 11.86
C GLU A 94 -2.22 -15.67 11.23
N LEU A 95 -2.82 -14.56 10.81
CA LEU A 95 -4.12 -14.56 10.15
C LEU A 95 -4.13 -15.45 8.89
N HIS A 96 -3.09 -15.40 8.07
CA HIS A 96 -2.98 -16.26 6.89
C HIS A 96 -2.94 -17.76 7.26
N HIS A 97 -2.33 -18.12 8.38
CA HIS A 97 -2.35 -19.50 8.87
C HIS A 97 -3.80 -19.95 9.13
N GLU A 98 -4.55 -19.16 9.90
CA GLU A 98 -5.93 -19.46 10.26
C GLU A 98 -6.88 -19.44 9.05
N VAL A 99 -6.88 -18.34 8.29
CA VAL A 99 -7.94 -18.11 7.27
C VAL A 99 -7.64 -18.71 5.91
N VAL A 100 -6.41 -19.19 5.67
CA VAL A 100 -6.03 -19.82 4.38
C VAL A 100 -5.56 -21.25 4.57
N LYS A 101 -4.70 -21.54 5.56
CA LYS A 101 -4.14 -22.89 5.74
C LYS A 101 -5.10 -23.81 6.50
N GLU A 102 -5.69 -23.35 7.60
CA GLU A 102 -6.62 -24.16 8.40
C GLU A 102 -8.01 -24.24 7.76
N SER A 103 -8.45 -23.19 7.06
CA SER A 103 -9.75 -23.13 6.38
C SER A 103 -9.85 -23.99 5.11
N GLY A 104 -8.74 -24.57 4.62
CA GLY A 104 -8.70 -25.37 3.40
C GLY A 104 -8.92 -24.59 2.09
N VAL A 105 -8.89 -23.25 2.12
CA VAL A 105 -9.10 -22.41 0.94
C VAL A 105 -7.90 -22.51 -0.01
N ARG A 106 -8.09 -23.17 -1.16
CA ARG A 106 -7.07 -23.23 -2.22
C ARG A 106 -6.92 -21.86 -2.88
N THR A 107 -5.76 -21.23 -2.71
CA THR A 107 -5.44 -19.97 -3.37
C THR A 107 -5.25 -20.20 -4.87
N THR A 108 -6.21 -19.78 -5.70
CA THR A 108 -6.03 -19.70 -7.15
C THR A 108 -5.00 -18.62 -7.45
N LYS A 109 -3.84 -19.01 -8.02
CA LYS A 109 -2.85 -18.05 -8.53
C LYS A 109 -3.53 -17.20 -9.62
N VAL A 110 -3.78 -15.93 -9.32
CA VAL A 110 -4.00 -14.93 -10.38
C VAL A 110 -2.66 -14.74 -11.07
N ILE A 111 -2.54 -15.28 -12.29
CA ILE A 111 -1.37 -15.14 -13.15
C ILE A 111 -1.32 -13.68 -13.61
N VAL A 112 -0.57 -12.82 -12.93
CA VAL A 112 -0.28 -11.47 -13.40
C VAL A 112 0.92 -11.55 -14.36
N SER A 113 0.62 -11.56 -15.66
CA SER A 113 1.59 -11.48 -16.75
C SER A 113 2.29 -10.12 -16.72
N LYS A 114 3.55 -10.09 -16.30
CA LYS A 114 4.42 -8.91 -16.42
C LYS A 114 4.67 -8.60 -17.90
N ARG A 115 4.04 -7.57 -18.45
CA ARG A 115 4.48 -6.92 -19.69
C ARG A 115 5.21 -5.61 -19.37
N LYS A 116 6.42 -5.53 -19.91
CA LYS A 116 7.41 -4.45 -19.87
C LYS A 116 6.80 -3.06 -20.12
N HIS A 117 7.24 -2.06 -19.34
CA HIS A 117 7.15 -0.64 -19.71
C HIS A 117 8.42 -0.25 -20.49
N PRO A 118 8.33 0.24 -21.74
CA PRO A 118 9.41 0.99 -22.36
C PRO A 118 9.34 2.47 -21.94
N ARG A 119 10.48 3.14 -22.12
CA ARG A 119 10.80 4.51 -21.74
C ARG A 119 9.98 5.57 -22.47
#